data_AF-A0A969ZU64-F1
#
_entry.id   AF-A0A969ZU64-F1
#
_cell.length_a   1.000
_cell.length_b   1.000
_cell.length_c   1.000
_cell.angle_alpha   90.00
_cell.angle_beta   90.00
_cell.angle_gamma   90.00
#
_symmetry.space_group_name_H-M   'P 1'
#
loop_
_entity.id
_entity.type
_entity.pdbx_description
1 polymer ?
#
loop_
_entity_poly.entity_id
_entity_poly.type
_entity_poly.pdbx_seq_one_letter_code
_entity_poly.pdbx_strand_id
1 'polypeptide(L)'
;MGLLFLYWGMILIGYFVGTKCRSKKEKLSWVGTLLFVAIIALVFIMGVRMGSNQEVIANLGTIGLEALFMTVAIMAGSVLAVTLTRRLLRMDKYGQLLSEADRDQPAADNIRNIEIAGEETTNPKDGNGKKMTILILAFVVLGIIFGCLFIPLLFPDYSAFETLSGNVLVVGLCFLLFFVGVDLGLSGTIVHSLKKAGLRVLAFPIAVVLGTLAAAFLCGLVLPLSQKEALAIGAGFGWYTLAPIIITEQGYVIAGAISFMHNIMRELGGIILIPIVAQKIGYIEAASLPGVASMDVCIPLIERACSEKIVIYSFLIGLLQSAVVPAFVPLVISL
;
A
#
# COMPACT_ATOMS: atom_id res chain seq x y z
N MET A 1 1.18 19.71 -11.62
CA MET A 1 -0.18 19.53 -12.16
C MET A 1 -0.27 18.63 -13.41
N GLY A 2 0.59 18.78 -14.44
CA GLY A 2 0.50 17.95 -15.66
C GLY A 2 0.55 16.43 -15.44
N LEU A 3 1.44 15.95 -14.55
CA LEU A 3 1.55 14.52 -14.19
C LEU A 3 0.30 13.98 -13.50
N LEU A 4 -0.39 14.80 -12.71
CA LEU A 4 -1.63 14.39 -12.03
C LEU A 4 -2.74 14.07 -13.05
N PHE A 5 -2.92 14.93 -14.06
CA PHE A 5 -3.87 14.68 -15.14
C PHE A 5 -3.49 13.47 -15.99
N LEU A 6 -2.19 13.28 -16.25
CA LEU A 6 -1.69 12.12 -16.97
C LEU A 6 -2.04 10.82 -16.24
N TYR A 7 -1.67 10.70 -14.96
CA TYR A 7 -1.87 9.47 -14.19
C TYR A 7 -3.35 9.13 -14.00
N TRP A 8 -4.18 10.12 -13.64
CA TRP A 8 -5.64 9.90 -13.57
C TRP A 8 -6.24 9.59 -14.93
N GLY A 9 -5.77 10.24 -16.00
CA GLY A 9 -6.16 9.95 -17.37
C GLY A 9 -5.92 8.48 -17.72
N MET A 10 -4.73 7.95 -17.46
CA MET A 10 -4.40 6.55 -17.72
C MET A 10 -5.30 5.58 -16.95
N ILE A 11 -5.55 5.83 -15.66
CA ILE A 11 -6.45 5.01 -14.83
C ILE A 11 -7.87 5.03 -15.38
N LEU A 12 -8.42 6.21 -15.70
CA LEU A 12 -9.79 6.36 -16.18
C LEU A 12 -9.99 5.72 -17.56
N ILE A 13 -9.04 5.91 -18.48
CA ILE A 13 -9.06 5.27 -19.81
C ILE A 13 -8.99 3.76 -19.63
N GLY A 14 -8.07 3.25 -18.80
CA GLY A 14 -7.95 1.84 -18.48
C GLY A 14 -9.25 1.27 -17.90
N TYR A 15 -9.84 1.95 -16.93
CA TYR A 15 -11.11 1.55 -16.30
C TYR A 15 -12.26 1.46 -17.30
N PHE A 16 -12.38 2.43 -18.20
CA PHE A 16 -13.39 2.40 -19.25
C PHE A 16 -13.18 1.24 -20.24
N VAL A 17 -11.93 1.00 -20.64
CA VAL A 17 -11.56 -0.15 -21.49
C VAL A 17 -11.90 -1.47 -20.78
N GLY A 18 -11.51 -1.63 -19.52
CA GLY A 18 -11.82 -2.81 -18.71
C GLY A 18 -13.32 -3.05 -18.57
N THR A 19 -14.09 -1.99 -18.31
CA THR A 19 -15.55 -2.07 -18.17
C THR A 19 -16.21 -2.53 -19.48
N LYS A 20 -15.76 -2.02 -20.65
CA LYS A 20 -16.25 -2.46 -21.96
C LYS A 20 -15.86 -3.90 -22.30
N CYS A 21 -14.69 -4.34 -21.85
CA CYS A 21 -14.18 -5.69 -22.12
C CYS A 21 -14.60 -6.73 -21.07
N ARG A 22 -15.50 -6.40 -20.15
CA ARG A 22 -15.92 -7.28 -19.04
C ARG A 22 -16.44 -8.64 -19.49
N SER A 23 -17.12 -8.72 -20.64
CA SER A 23 -17.60 -10.00 -21.22
C SER A 23 -16.46 -10.94 -21.66
N LYS A 24 -15.24 -10.42 -21.81
CA LYS A 24 -14.05 -11.17 -22.22
C LYS A 24 -13.06 -11.36 -21.07
N LYS A 25 -13.49 -11.24 -19.80
CA LYS A 25 -12.62 -11.33 -18.62
C LYS A 25 -11.70 -12.56 -18.64
N GLU A 26 -12.22 -13.73 -18.99
CA GLU A 26 -11.43 -14.97 -19.06
C GLU A 26 -10.30 -14.90 -20.11
N LYS A 27 -10.55 -14.23 -21.25
CA LYS A 27 -9.55 -14.02 -22.30
C LYS A 27 -8.50 -12.96 -21.94
N LEU A 28 -8.78 -12.13 -20.94
CA LEU A 28 -7.90 -11.07 -20.43
C LEU A 28 -7.24 -11.45 -19.09
N SER A 29 -7.21 -12.74 -18.74
CA SER A 29 -6.51 -13.23 -17.55
C SER A 29 -5.02 -12.91 -17.51
N TRP A 30 -4.39 -12.63 -18.67
CA TRP A 30 -3.00 -12.19 -18.78
C TRP A 30 -2.73 -10.78 -18.22
N VAL A 31 -3.77 -9.96 -17.99
CA VAL A 31 -3.61 -8.60 -17.43
C VAL A 31 -2.95 -8.64 -16.06
N GLY A 32 -3.31 -9.60 -15.21
CA GLY A 32 -2.69 -9.78 -13.89
C GLY A 32 -1.20 -10.13 -13.99
N THR A 33 -0.84 -11.03 -14.92
CA THR A 33 0.58 -11.37 -15.19
C THR A 33 1.35 -10.16 -15.69
N LEU A 34 0.76 -9.35 -16.56
CA LEU A 34 1.40 -8.15 -17.07
C LEU A 34 1.63 -7.11 -15.98
N LEU A 35 0.65 -6.89 -15.10
CA LEU A 35 0.80 -6.03 -13.93
C LEU A 35 1.95 -6.48 -13.03
N PHE A 36 2.02 -7.78 -12.76
CA PHE A 36 3.11 -8.37 -11.97
C PHE A 36 4.49 -8.16 -12.61
N VAL A 37 4.61 -8.40 -13.92
CA VAL A 37 5.86 -8.14 -14.67
C VAL A 37 6.22 -6.65 -14.65
N ALA A 38 5.25 -5.77 -14.83
CA ALA A 38 5.47 -4.32 -14.77
C ALA A 38 5.94 -3.87 -13.38
N ILE A 39 5.35 -4.41 -12.30
CA ILE A 39 5.79 -4.15 -10.92
C ILE A 39 7.25 -4.57 -10.74
N ILE A 40 7.61 -5.79 -11.13
CA ILE A 40 8.98 -6.30 -11.01
C ILE A 40 9.96 -5.42 -11.79
N ALA A 41 9.61 -5.05 -13.03
CA ALA A 41 10.46 -4.20 -13.86
C ALA A 41 10.67 -2.81 -13.23
N LEU A 42 9.60 -2.16 -12.76
CA LEU A 42 9.67 -0.84 -12.11
C LEU A 42 10.47 -0.88 -10.82
N VAL A 43 10.25 -1.90 -9.98
CA VAL A 43 10.99 -2.11 -8.73
C VAL A 43 12.48 -2.33 -9.01
N PHE A 44 12.80 -3.15 -10.01
CA PHE A 44 14.18 -3.41 -10.40
C PHE A 44 14.86 -2.11 -10.88
N ILE A 45 14.22 -1.35 -11.77
CA ILE A 45 14.77 -0.08 -12.28
C ILE A 45 14.93 0.94 -11.14
N MET A 46 14.00 0.99 -10.19
CA MET A 46 14.15 1.80 -8.98
C MET A 46 15.35 1.36 -8.14
N GLY A 47 15.55 0.05 -7.96
CA GLY A 47 16.74 -0.49 -7.31
C GLY A 47 18.02 -0.09 -8.03
N VAL A 48 18.06 -0.20 -9.37
CA VAL A 48 19.21 0.24 -10.18
C VAL A 48 19.51 1.71 -9.96
N ARG A 49 18.49 2.57 -9.94
CA ARG A 49 18.67 4.02 -9.73
C ARG A 49 19.16 4.35 -8.32
N MET A 50 18.65 3.67 -7.30
CA MET A 50 19.16 3.81 -5.92
C MET A 50 20.60 3.33 -5.82
N GLY A 51 20.94 2.21 -6.47
CA GLY A 51 22.28 1.65 -6.50
C GLY A 51 23.29 2.48 -7.30
N SER A 52 22.83 3.27 -8.27
CA SER A 52 23.73 4.17 -9.01
C SER A 52 23.95 5.50 -8.29
N ASN A 53 23.08 5.87 -7.35
CA ASN A 53 23.15 7.14 -6.65
C ASN A 53 24.04 7.04 -5.39
N GLN A 54 25.19 7.73 -5.41
CA GLN A 54 26.16 7.68 -4.30
C GLN A 54 25.61 8.27 -2.99
N GLU A 55 24.76 9.30 -3.06
CA GLU A 55 24.13 9.91 -1.89
C GLU A 55 23.16 8.93 -1.22
N VAL A 56 22.39 8.17 -2.01
CA VAL A 56 21.49 7.13 -1.50
C VAL A 56 22.28 5.98 -0.89
N ILE A 57 23.34 5.50 -1.54
CA ILE A 57 24.18 4.43 -1.00
C ILE A 57 24.87 4.86 0.30
N ALA A 58 25.45 6.05 0.34
CA ALA A 58 26.18 6.55 1.50
C ALA A 58 25.26 6.72 2.72
N ASN A 59 23.98 7.04 2.49
CA ASN A 59 22.99 7.26 3.55
C ASN A 59 22.04 6.07 3.77
N LEU A 60 22.29 4.90 3.17
CA LEU A 60 21.33 3.79 3.16
C LEU A 60 20.86 3.38 4.57
N GLY A 61 21.78 3.40 5.56
CA GLY A 61 21.45 3.12 6.96
C GLY A 61 20.48 4.15 7.55
N THR A 62 20.72 5.43 7.32
CA THR A 62 19.88 6.54 7.80
C THR A 62 18.51 6.51 7.12
N ILE A 63 18.48 6.36 5.78
CA ILE A 63 17.24 6.25 5.00
C ILE A 63 16.41 5.06 5.49
N GLY A 64 17.04 3.92 5.81
CA GLY A 64 16.38 2.74 6.36
C GLY A 64 15.77 2.98 7.74
N LEU A 65 16.48 3.69 8.62
CA LEU A 65 15.97 4.03 9.96
C LEU A 65 14.81 5.03 9.89
N GLU A 66 14.91 6.04 9.04
CA GLU A 66 13.85 7.02 8.79
C GLU A 66 12.61 6.35 8.21
N ALA A 67 12.78 5.45 7.23
CA ALA A 67 11.69 4.65 6.67
C ALA A 67 11.03 3.75 7.73
N LEU A 68 11.81 3.13 8.62
CA LEU A 68 11.29 2.32 9.70
C LEU A 68 10.48 3.16 10.70
N PHE A 69 11.00 4.33 11.10
CA PHE A 69 10.30 5.25 11.99
C PHE A 69 8.98 5.71 11.38
N MET A 70 9.00 6.16 10.12
CA MET A 70 7.81 6.51 9.33
C MET A 70 6.80 5.35 9.33
N THR A 71 7.27 4.13 9.11
CA THR A 71 6.42 2.93 9.06
C THR A 71 5.70 2.68 10.36
N VAL A 72 6.45 2.64 11.47
CA VAL A 72 5.87 2.38 12.80
C VAL A 72 4.87 3.48 13.16
N ALA A 73 5.24 4.75 12.96
CA ALA A 73 4.37 5.88 13.27
C ALA A 73 3.09 5.88 12.41
N ILE A 74 3.19 5.65 11.10
CA ILE A 74 2.05 5.61 10.18
C ILE A 74 1.12 4.44 10.47
N MET A 75 1.65 3.26 10.77
CA MET A 75 0.84 2.10 11.14
C MET A 75 0.13 2.35 12.47
N ALA A 76 0.82 2.91 13.47
CA ALA A 76 0.21 3.29 14.74
C ALA A 76 -0.88 4.36 14.57
N GLY A 77 -0.62 5.40 13.77
CA GLY A 77 -1.60 6.45 13.46
C GLY A 77 -2.83 5.93 12.71
N SER A 78 -2.64 4.99 11.78
CA SER A 78 -3.73 4.32 11.07
C SER A 78 -4.61 3.50 12.01
N VAL A 79 -3.99 2.68 12.85
CA VAL A 79 -4.69 1.87 13.87
C VAL A 79 -5.45 2.77 14.83
N LEU A 80 -4.80 3.83 15.35
CA LEU A 80 -5.42 4.78 16.28
C LEU A 80 -6.64 5.45 15.65
N ALA A 81 -6.52 5.97 14.42
CA ALA A 81 -7.62 6.62 13.73
C ALA A 81 -8.81 5.67 13.52
N VAL A 82 -8.53 4.43 13.11
CA VAL A 82 -9.58 3.40 12.95
C VAL A 82 -10.22 3.04 14.29
N THR A 83 -9.44 2.88 15.36
CA THR A 83 -9.99 2.62 16.70
C THR A 83 -10.88 3.76 17.18
N LEU A 84 -10.51 5.02 16.94
CA LEU A 84 -11.33 6.19 17.26
C LEU A 84 -12.64 6.18 16.46
N THR A 85 -12.58 5.95 15.15
CA THR A 85 -13.77 5.84 14.30
C THR A 85 -14.68 4.69 14.73
N ARG A 86 -14.10 3.53 15.06
CA ARG A 86 -14.84 2.35 15.56
C ARG A 86 -15.59 2.66 16.85
N ARG A 87 -14.93 3.33 17.80
CA ARG A 87 -15.54 3.77 19.07
C ARG A 87 -16.64 4.81 18.83
N LEU A 88 -16.42 5.77 17.93
CA LEU A 88 -17.41 6.78 17.58
C LEU A 88 -18.66 6.16 16.95
N LEU A 89 -18.49 5.13 16.12
CA LEU A 89 -19.57 4.39 15.48
C LEU A 89 -20.18 3.28 16.35
N ARG A 90 -19.73 3.15 17.61
CA ARG A 90 -20.19 2.14 18.58
C ARG A 90 -20.14 0.71 18.02
N MET A 91 -19.01 0.38 17.41
CA MET A 91 -18.76 -0.97 16.88
C MET A 91 -17.87 -1.77 17.84
N ASP A 92 -18.14 -3.07 17.93
CA ASP A 92 -17.34 -4.00 18.73
C ASP A 92 -15.97 -4.26 18.08
N LYS A 93 -15.15 -5.12 18.70
CA LYS A 93 -13.83 -5.51 18.19
C LYS A 93 -13.88 -6.26 16.85
N TYR A 94 -14.99 -6.94 16.58
CA TYR A 94 -15.20 -7.81 15.43
C TYR A 94 -15.85 -7.08 14.24
N GLY A 95 -16.06 -5.76 14.35
CA GLY A 95 -16.66 -4.94 13.31
C GLY A 95 -18.18 -5.08 13.21
N GLN A 96 -18.84 -5.56 14.28
CA GLN A 96 -20.30 -5.62 14.41
C GLN A 96 -20.81 -4.40 15.19
N LEU A 97 -22.04 -3.98 14.91
CA LEU A 97 -22.68 -2.91 15.68
C LEU A 97 -23.09 -3.46 17.03
N LEU A 98 -22.71 -2.76 18.10
CA LEU A 98 -23.19 -3.08 19.43
C LEU A 98 -24.69 -2.79 19.46
N SER A 99 -25.52 -3.84 19.54
CA SER A 99 -26.95 -3.70 19.80
C SER A 99 -27.15 -3.37 21.27
N GLU A 100 -28.10 -2.47 21.60
CA GLU A 100 -28.34 -2.03 22.99
C GLU A 100 -28.81 -3.17 23.93
N ALA A 101 -29.11 -4.36 23.38
CA ALA A 101 -29.64 -5.53 24.08
C ALA A 101 -28.58 -6.46 24.72
N ASP A 102 -27.28 -6.33 24.40
CA ASP A 102 -26.23 -7.26 24.88
C ASP A 102 -25.59 -6.85 26.23
N ARG A 103 -26.29 -6.04 27.04
CA ARG A 103 -25.76 -5.54 28.33
C ARG A 103 -25.66 -6.60 29.44
N ASP A 104 -26.34 -7.74 29.32
CA ASP A 104 -26.58 -8.65 30.46
C ASP A 104 -26.09 -10.11 30.27
N GLN A 105 -24.96 -10.35 29.58
CA GLN A 105 -24.32 -11.66 29.62
C GLN A 105 -22.83 -11.60 30.00
N PRO A 106 -22.42 -12.26 31.10
CA PRO A 106 -21.04 -12.19 31.57
C PRO A 106 -20.10 -12.94 30.62
N ALA A 107 -18.93 -12.34 30.41
CA ALA A 107 -17.89 -12.69 29.44
C ALA A 107 -17.16 -14.03 29.68
N ALA A 108 -17.79 -15.03 30.30
CA ALA A 108 -17.14 -16.28 30.72
C ALA A 108 -17.15 -17.38 29.65
N ASP A 109 -18.18 -17.45 28.79
CA ASP A 109 -18.32 -18.57 27.83
C ASP A 109 -17.51 -18.40 26.54
N ASN A 110 -17.14 -17.17 26.19
CA ASN A 110 -16.35 -16.90 24.98
C ASN A 110 -14.85 -17.16 25.15
N ILE A 111 -14.34 -17.26 26.39
CA ILE A 111 -12.91 -17.52 26.65
C ILE A 111 -12.57 -19.00 26.40
N ARG A 112 -13.50 -19.92 26.70
CA ARG A 112 -13.30 -21.37 26.48
C ARG A 112 -13.24 -21.76 24.99
N ASN A 113 -13.98 -21.06 24.13
CA ASN A 113 -13.93 -21.30 22.69
C ASN A 113 -12.65 -20.74 22.03
N ILE A 114 -11.94 -19.83 22.70
CA ILE A 114 -10.68 -19.24 22.20
C ILE A 114 -9.50 -20.20 22.44
N GLU A 115 -9.49 -20.95 23.55
CA GLU A 115 -8.44 -21.95 23.81
C GLU A 115 -8.55 -23.18 22.91
N ILE A 116 -9.76 -23.59 22.53
CA ILE A 116 -9.97 -24.78 21.67
C ILE A 116 -9.68 -24.46 20.19
N ALA A 117 -9.75 -23.20 19.76
CA ALA A 117 -9.38 -22.77 18.40
C ALA A 117 -7.87 -22.50 18.22
N GLY A 118 -7.06 -22.68 19.28
CA GLY A 118 -5.61 -22.48 19.29
C GLY A 118 -4.80 -23.66 18.72
N GLU A 119 -5.43 -24.78 18.39
CA GLU A 119 -4.75 -25.93 17.77
C GLU A 119 -4.94 -25.94 16.24
N GLU A 120 -3.79 -25.79 15.58
CA GLU A 120 -3.47 -25.99 14.17
C GLU A 120 -4.57 -26.47 13.22
N THR A 121 -4.92 -25.59 12.27
CA THR A 121 -4.97 -25.99 10.85
C THR A 121 -4.20 -24.98 10.01
N THR A 122 -2.88 -25.17 9.93
CA THR A 122 -2.06 -24.60 8.85
C THR A 122 -2.37 -25.32 7.55
N ASN A 123 -3.45 -24.91 6.88
CA ASN A 123 -3.69 -25.31 5.50
C ASN A 123 -2.65 -24.59 4.60
N PRO A 124 -1.85 -25.28 3.77
CA PRO A 124 -0.65 -24.72 3.13
C PRO A 124 -0.98 -23.87 1.89
N LYS A 125 -1.70 -22.76 2.08
CA LYS A 125 -1.87 -21.71 1.06
C LYS A 125 -1.39 -20.32 1.50
N ASP A 126 -0.63 -20.25 2.61
CA ASP A 126 -0.05 -19.02 3.18
C ASP A 126 1.21 -18.51 2.44
N GLY A 127 1.49 -19.07 1.26
CA GLY A 127 2.72 -18.79 0.53
C GLY A 127 2.65 -17.57 -0.37
N ASN A 128 1.49 -17.20 -0.94
CA ASN A 128 1.52 -16.38 -2.15
C ASN A 128 1.88 -14.91 -1.89
N GLY A 129 1.30 -14.27 -0.88
CA GLY A 129 1.60 -12.87 -0.55
C GLY A 129 3.03 -12.69 -0.04
N LYS A 130 3.45 -13.49 0.95
CA LYS A 130 4.84 -13.50 1.45
C LYS A 130 5.86 -13.77 0.32
N LYS A 131 5.58 -14.73 -0.57
CA LYS A 131 6.45 -15.01 -1.73
C LYS A 131 6.55 -13.82 -2.67
N MET A 132 5.45 -13.13 -2.93
CA MET A 132 5.44 -11.93 -3.79
C MET A 132 6.30 -10.82 -3.19
N THR A 133 6.12 -10.49 -1.90
CA THR A 133 6.92 -9.44 -1.27
C THR A 133 8.40 -9.81 -1.17
N ILE A 134 8.74 -11.08 -0.88
CA ILE A 134 10.13 -11.56 -0.89
C ILE A 134 10.74 -11.46 -2.29
N LEU A 135 9.97 -11.78 -3.34
CA LEU A 135 10.44 -11.64 -4.71
C LEU A 135 10.75 -10.17 -5.05
N ILE A 136 9.86 -9.25 -4.65
CA ILE A 136 10.06 -7.80 -4.83
C ILE A 136 11.35 -7.36 -4.12
N LEU A 137 11.54 -7.74 -2.85
CA LEU A 137 12.78 -7.46 -2.12
C LEU A 137 14.02 -8.02 -2.82
N ALA A 138 13.95 -9.24 -3.35
CA ALA A 138 15.05 -9.84 -4.09
C ALA A 138 15.40 -9.01 -5.35
N PHE A 139 14.39 -8.58 -6.12
CA PHE A 139 14.60 -7.71 -7.28
C PHE A 139 15.10 -6.31 -6.91
N VAL A 140 14.75 -5.78 -5.75
CA VAL A 140 15.34 -4.53 -5.22
C VAL A 140 16.82 -4.71 -4.99
N VAL A 141 17.21 -5.74 -4.22
CA VAL A 141 18.62 -5.99 -3.90
C VAL A 141 19.43 -6.24 -5.16
N LEU A 142 18.89 -7.04 -6.09
CA LEU A 142 19.51 -7.27 -7.40
C LEU A 142 19.64 -5.96 -8.20
N GLY A 143 18.60 -5.11 -8.18
CA GLY A 143 18.64 -3.80 -8.81
C GLY A 143 19.73 -2.91 -8.21
N ILE A 144 19.81 -2.80 -6.89
CA ILE A 144 20.83 -2.00 -6.19
C ILE A 144 22.24 -2.48 -6.54
N ILE A 145 22.49 -3.79 -6.49
CA ILE A 145 23.77 -4.38 -6.87
C ILE A 145 24.09 -4.07 -8.34
N PHE A 146 23.10 -4.23 -9.23
CA PHE A 146 23.28 -3.93 -10.65
C PHE A 146 23.57 -2.44 -10.87
N GLY A 147 22.87 -1.55 -10.18
CA GLY A 147 23.08 -0.11 -10.18
C GLY A 147 24.48 0.28 -9.76
N CYS A 148 24.95 -0.28 -8.65
CA CYS A 148 26.26 0.03 -8.07
C CYS A 148 27.40 -0.47 -8.96
N LEU A 149 27.26 -1.67 -9.53
CA LEU A 149 28.31 -2.28 -10.32
C LEU A 149 28.30 -1.82 -11.77
N PHE A 150 27.17 -1.89 -12.48
CA PHE A 150 27.16 -1.75 -13.94
C PHE A 150 26.92 -0.32 -14.43
N ILE A 151 26.19 0.53 -13.70
CA ILE A 151 25.92 1.89 -14.18
C ILE A 151 27.19 2.74 -14.29
N PRO A 152 28.13 2.72 -13.33
CA PRO A 152 29.41 3.41 -13.49
C PRO A 152 30.25 2.92 -14.68
N LEU A 153 30.07 1.67 -15.12
CA LEU A 153 30.75 1.11 -16.29
C LEU A 153 30.03 1.42 -17.61
N LEU A 154 28.70 1.42 -17.61
CA LEU A 154 27.88 1.59 -18.82
C LEU A 154 27.63 3.05 -19.18
N PHE A 155 27.63 3.94 -18.20
CA PHE A 155 27.30 5.36 -18.38
C PHE A 155 28.42 6.25 -17.82
N PRO A 156 29.27 6.82 -18.70
CA PRO A 156 30.27 7.81 -18.30
C PRO A 156 29.66 9.11 -17.76
N ASP A 157 28.43 9.42 -18.20
CA ASP A 157 27.64 10.57 -17.74
C ASP A 157 26.42 10.09 -16.94
N TYR A 158 26.45 10.32 -15.64
CA TYR A 158 25.36 9.97 -14.72
C TYR A 158 24.06 10.70 -15.05
N SER A 159 24.13 11.93 -15.57
CA SER A 159 22.94 12.74 -15.88
C SER A 159 22.11 12.17 -17.03
N ALA A 160 22.79 11.52 -17.99
CA ALA A 160 22.15 10.81 -19.09
C ALA A 160 21.39 9.57 -18.58
N PHE A 161 21.98 8.82 -17.64
CA PHE A 161 21.33 7.68 -17.01
C PHE A 161 20.10 8.10 -16.18
N GLU A 162 20.21 9.15 -15.38
CA GLU A 162 19.09 9.71 -14.59
C GLU A 162 17.92 10.11 -15.49
N THR A 163 18.19 10.81 -16.59
CA THR A 163 17.14 11.24 -17.53
C THR A 163 16.48 10.04 -18.23
N LEU A 164 17.28 9.08 -18.69
CA LEU A 164 16.76 7.88 -19.35
C LEU A 164 15.92 7.02 -18.40
N SER A 165 16.46 6.74 -17.21
CA SER A 165 15.77 5.92 -16.21
C SER A 165 14.48 6.60 -15.72
N GLY A 166 14.49 7.92 -15.50
CA GLY A 166 13.29 8.70 -15.18
C GLY A 166 12.20 8.56 -16.24
N ASN A 167 12.55 8.76 -17.52
CA ASN A 167 11.61 8.59 -18.63
C ASN A 167 11.03 7.17 -18.71
N VAL A 168 11.87 6.14 -18.55
CA VAL A 168 11.43 4.74 -18.55
C VAL A 168 10.49 4.46 -17.37
N LEU A 169 10.78 4.99 -16.19
CA LEU A 169 9.93 4.85 -15.00
C LEU A 169 8.58 5.53 -15.20
N VAL A 170 8.54 6.75 -15.73
CA VAL A 170 7.29 7.47 -15.99
C VAL A 170 6.44 6.73 -17.05
N VAL A 171 7.05 6.24 -18.13
CA VAL A 171 6.36 5.47 -19.16
C VAL A 171 5.85 4.14 -18.60
N GLY A 172 6.69 3.40 -17.87
CA GLY A 172 6.33 2.14 -17.23
C GLY A 172 5.22 2.33 -16.20
N LEU A 173 5.24 3.46 -15.47
CA LEU A 173 4.19 3.82 -14.53
C LEU A 173 2.87 4.13 -15.23
N CYS A 174 2.88 4.90 -16.33
CA CYS A 174 1.67 5.14 -17.13
C CYS A 174 1.06 3.82 -17.64
N PHE A 175 1.91 2.89 -18.07
CA PHE A 175 1.49 1.55 -18.48
C PHE A 175 0.88 0.78 -17.30
N LEU A 176 1.56 0.73 -16.15
CA LEU A 176 1.05 0.10 -14.93
C LEU A 176 -0.34 0.66 -14.56
N LEU A 177 -0.48 1.98 -14.50
CA LEU A 177 -1.73 2.65 -14.12
C LEU A 177 -2.87 2.38 -15.09
N PHE A 178 -2.58 2.30 -16.40
CA PHE A 178 -3.56 1.88 -17.39
C PHE A 178 -4.08 0.47 -17.11
N PHE A 179 -3.18 -0.49 -16.89
CA PHE A 179 -3.58 -1.88 -16.63
C PHE A 179 -4.25 -2.06 -15.27
N VAL A 180 -3.88 -1.27 -14.25
CA VAL A 180 -4.60 -1.22 -12.98
C VAL A 180 -6.03 -0.74 -13.22
N GLY A 181 -6.22 0.31 -14.02
CA GLY A 181 -7.53 0.74 -14.47
C GLY A 181 -8.32 -0.39 -15.15
N VAL A 182 -7.70 -1.08 -16.11
CA VAL A 182 -8.31 -2.22 -16.82
C VAL A 182 -8.73 -3.32 -15.84
N ASP A 183 -7.87 -3.72 -14.92
CA ASP A 183 -8.15 -4.79 -13.94
C ASP A 183 -9.33 -4.42 -13.03
N LEU A 184 -9.36 -3.18 -12.53
CA LEU A 184 -10.47 -2.64 -11.75
C LEU A 184 -11.79 -2.64 -12.55
N GLY A 185 -11.73 -2.24 -13.83
CA GLY A 185 -12.89 -2.23 -14.74
C GLY A 185 -13.42 -3.64 -15.06
N LEU A 186 -12.52 -4.61 -15.26
CA LEU A 186 -12.86 -6.02 -15.51
C LEU A 186 -13.48 -6.69 -14.28
N SER A 187 -13.00 -6.34 -13.09
CA SER A 187 -13.57 -6.82 -11.83
C SER A 187 -15.01 -6.35 -11.68
N GLY A 188 -15.27 -5.07 -11.96
CA GLY A 188 -16.61 -4.47 -11.94
C GLY A 188 -17.34 -4.66 -10.59
N THR A 189 -16.56 -4.81 -9.52
CA THR A 189 -17.01 -4.99 -8.13
C THR A 189 -17.13 -3.65 -7.41
N ILE A 190 -16.40 -2.61 -7.83
CA ILE A 190 -16.33 -1.30 -7.14
C ILE A 190 -17.72 -0.74 -6.80
N VAL A 191 -18.59 -0.59 -7.79
CA VAL A 191 -19.92 0.00 -7.60
C VAL A 191 -20.79 -0.88 -6.70
N HIS A 192 -20.70 -2.20 -6.85
CA HIS A 192 -21.46 -3.15 -6.03
C HIS A 192 -20.97 -3.14 -4.57
N SER A 193 -19.66 -3.20 -4.36
CA SER A 193 -19.00 -3.13 -3.06
C SER A 193 -19.35 -1.84 -2.32
N LEU A 194 -19.31 -0.69 -3.00
CA LEU A 194 -19.69 0.60 -2.41
C LEU A 194 -21.18 0.65 -2.04
N LYS A 195 -22.07 0.18 -2.92
CA LYS A 195 -23.52 0.13 -2.63
C LYS A 195 -23.85 -0.82 -1.49
N LYS A 196 -23.18 -1.97 -1.40
CA LYS A 196 -23.41 -2.99 -0.37
C LYS A 196 -22.86 -2.57 1.00
N ALA A 197 -21.75 -1.84 1.03
CA ALA A 197 -21.09 -1.43 2.27
C ALA A 197 -21.85 -0.34 3.04
N GLY A 198 -22.55 0.56 2.33
CA GLY A 198 -23.21 1.72 2.93
C GLY A 198 -22.23 2.82 3.36
N LEU A 199 -22.73 4.04 3.52
CA LEU A 199 -21.92 5.24 3.80
C LEU A 199 -21.08 5.13 5.08
N ARG A 200 -21.56 4.41 6.10
CA ARG A 200 -20.87 4.25 7.38
C ARG A 200 -19.53 3.51 7.24
N VAL A 201 -19.46 2.50 6.38
CA VAL A 201 -18.23 1.71 6.19
C VAL A 201 -17.13 2.55 5.53
N LEU A 202 -17.49 3.55 4.73
CA LEU A 202 -16.54 4.46 4.08
C LEU A 202 -15.81 5.37 5.08
N ALA A 203 -16.31 5.52 6.30
CA ALA A 203 -15.63 6.27 7.36
C ALA A 203 -14.26 5.67 7.71
N PHE A 204 -14.10 4.34 7.61
CA PHE A 204 -12.85 3.67 7.96
C PHE A 204 -11.72 3.94 6.96
N PRO A 205 -11.89 3.72 5.63
CA PRO A 205 -10.91 4.15 4.64
C PRO A 205 -10.47 5.62 4.80
N ILE A 206 -11.43 6.53 5.05
CA ILE A 206 -11.14 7.95 5.28
C ILE A 206 -10.31 8.14 6.55
N ALA A 207 -10.67 7.45 7.64
CA ALA A 207 -9.91 7.50 8.89
C ALA A 207 -8.47 7.01 8.71
N VAL A 208 -8.25 5.95 7.92
CA VAL A 208 -6.89 5.46 7.62
C VAL A 208 -6.08 6.52 6.86
N VAL A 209 -6.67 7.18 5.87
CA VAL A 209 -6.03 8.27 5.13
C VAL A 209 -5.64 9.41 6.07
N LEU A 210 -6.57 9.89 6.90
CA LEU A 210 -6.32 10.97 7.85
C LEU A 210 -5.28 10.59 8.91
N GLY A 211 -5.38 9.39 9.48
CA GLY A 211 -4.43 8.88 10.47
C GLY A 211 -3.02 8.70 9.91
N THR A 212 -2.91 8.20 8.68
CA THR A 212 -1.62 8.08 7.97
C THR A 212 -1.00 9.46 7.75
N LEU A 213 -1.77 10.43 7.22
CA LEU A 213 -1.24 11.78 6.94
C LEU A 213 -0.90 12.56 8.21
N ALA A 214 -1.71 12.42 9.26
CA ALA A 214 -1.41 13.03 10.56
C ALA A 214 -0.12 12.46 11.16
N ALA A 215 0.07 11.13 11.12
CA ALA A 215 1.31 10.51 11.56
C ALA A 215 2.52 10.94 10.71
N ALA A 216 2.34 11.04 9.40
CA ALA A 216 3.38 11.52 8.48
C ALA A 216 3.80 12.97 8.78
N PHE A 217 2.84 13.86 9.03
CA PHE A 217 3.09 15.24 9.46
C PHE A 217 3.92 15.28 10.76
N LEU A 218 3.54 14.47 11.76
CA LEU A 218 4.28 14.36 13.02
C LEU A 218 5.71 13.85 12.80
N CYS A 219 5.92 12.91 11.89
CA CYS A 219 7.26 12.44 11.57
C CYS A 219 8.11 13.54 10.93
N GLY A 220 7.54 14.39 10.07
CA GLY A 220 8.25 15.54 9.50
C GLY A 220 8.64 16.63 10.52
N LEU A 221 8.16 16.55 11.77
CA LEU A 221 8.61 17.43 12.86
C LEU A 221 9.84 16.88 13.59
N VAL A 222 10.10 15.57 13.44
CA VAL A 222 11.12 14.85 14.22
C VAL A 222 12.28 14.38 13.33
N LEU A 223 11.96 13.92 12.12
CA LEU A 223 12.93 13.46 11.13
C LEU A 223 13.52 14.64 10.35
N PRO A 224 14.70 14.50 9.75
CA PRO A 224 15.32 15.52 8.91
C PRO A 224 14.66 15.57 7.51
N LEU A 225 13.33 15.64 7.48
CA LEU A 225 12.51 15.74 6.28
C LEU A 225 11.71 17.03 6.33
N SER A 226 11.56 17.69 5.19
CA SER A 226 10.56 18.75 5.08
C SER A 226 9.15 18.16 5.28
N GLN A 227 8.21 19.01 5.69
CA GLN A 227 6.81 18.62 5.82
C GLN A 227 6.21 18.12 4.50
N LYS A 228 6.69 18.68 3.38
CA LYS A 228 6.30 18.25 2.03
C LYS A 228 6.75 16.81 1.76
N GLU A 229 8.01 16.49 2.05
CA GLU A 229 8.57 15.15 1.88
C GLU A 229 7.87 14.13 2.78
N ALA A 230 7.72 14.44 4.08
CA ALA A 230 7.09 13.54 5.04
C ALA A 230 5.64 13.22 4.66
N LEU A 231 4.84 14.25 4.33
CA LEU A 231 3.46 14.07 3.87
C LEU A 231 3.39 13.32 2.53
N ALA A 232 4.32 13.58 1.58
CA ALA A 232 4.34 12.87 0.30
C ALA A 232 4.69 11.39 0.47
N ILE A 233 5.62 11.05 1.37
CA ILE A 233 5.93 9.68 1.77
C ILE A 233 4.67 9.00 2.35
N GLY A 234 4.00 9.66 3.31
CA GLY A 234 2.77 9.13 3.93
C GLY A 234 1.61 8.98 2.95
N ALA A 235 1.46 9.92 2.01
CA ALA A 235 0.48 9.88 0.93
C ALA A 235 0.72 8.76 -0.08
N GLY A 236 1.83 8.03 0.01
CA GLY A 236 2.06 6.82 -0.77
C GLY A 236 1.18 5.65 -0.36
N PHE A 237 0.65 5.64 0.87
CA PHE A 237 -0.31 4.64 1.38
C PHE A 237 0.05 3.16 1.13
N GLY A 238 1.33 2.79 1.04
CA GLY A 238 1.79 1.43 0.75
C GLY A 238 2.14 1.18 -0.73
N TRP A 239 1.96 2.15 -1.64
CA TRP A 239 2.19 1.96 -3.07
C TRP A 239 3.65 2.23 -3.48
N TYR A 240 4.52 1.24 -3.24
CA TYR A 240 5.96 1.33 -3.48
C TYR A 240 6.38 1.46 -4.96
N THR A 241 5.52 1.14 -5.92
CA THR A 241 5.81 1.35 -7.36
C THR A 241 5.34 2.68 -7.93
N LEU A 242 4.55 3.46 -7.20
CA LEU A 242 3.97 4.72 -7.68
C LEU A 242 4.55 5.92 -6.92
N ALA A 243 4.38 5.94 -5.60
CA ALA A 243 4.75 7.11 -4.80
C ALA A 243 6.25 7.44 -4.87
N PRO A 244 7.17 6.47 -4.75
CA PRO A 244 8.62 6.74 -4.82
C PRO A 244 9.06 7.34 -6.16
N ILE A 245 8.49 6.84 -7.27
CA ILE A 245 8.78 7.36 -8.62
C ILE A 245 8.35 8.83 -8.69
N ILE A 246 7.11 9.14 -8.30
CA ILE A 246 6.61 10.53 -8.35
C ILE A 246 7.46 11.47 -7.51
N ILE A 247 7.83 11.06 -6.28
CA ILE A 247 8.65 11.88 -5.37
C ILE A 247 10.05 12.11 -5.96
N THR A 248 10.68 11.05 -6.47
CA THR A 248 12.03 11.11 -7.07
C THR A 248 12.06 11.98 -8.33
N GLU A 249 11.05 11.86 -9.20
CA GLU A 249 10.94 12.65 -10.44
C GLU A 249 10.69 14.16 -10.19
N GLN A 250 10.36 14.55 -8.97
CA GLN A 250 10.29 15.96 -8.56
C GLN A 250 11.59 16.47 -7.92
N GLY A 251 12.67 15.68 -7.96
CA GLY A 251 13.99 16.02 -7.44
C GLY A 251 14.24 15.58 -5.99
N TYR A 252 13.25 14.98 -5.32
CA TYR A 252 13.39 14.54 -3.92
C TYR A 252 13.89 13.10 -3.85
N VAL A 253 15.12 12.84 -4.28
CA VAL A 253 15.67 11.49 -4.42
C VAL A 253 15.73 10.73 -3.09
N ILE A 254 16.21 11.38 -2.02
CA ILE A 254 16.27 10.77 -0.68
C ILE A 254 14.87 10.45 -0.17
N ALA A 255 13.93 11.40 -0.22
CA ALA A 255 12.55 11.14 0.20
C ALA A 255 11.87 10.06 -0.64
N GLY A 256 12.22 9.95 -1.93
CA GLY A 256 11.81 8.85 -2.80
C GLY A 256 12.31 7.50 -2.31
N ALA A 257 13.58 7.39 -1.91
CA ALA A 257 14.15 6.18 -1.32
C ALA A 257 13.52 5.82 0.03
N ILE A 258 13.27 6.80 0.90
CA ILE A 258 12.55 6.60 2.18
C ILE A 258 11.13 6.12 1.88
N SER A 259 10.43 6.76 0.94
CA SER A 259 9.08 6.36 0.52
C SER A 259 9.05 4.91 0.05
N PHE A 260 10.02 4.51 -0.76
CA PHE A 260 10.11 3.15 -1.27
C PHE A 260 10.26 2.13 -0.13
N MET A 261 11.23 2.33 0.76
CA MET A 261 11.46 1.43 1.88
C MET A 261 10.29 1.43 2.86
N HIS A 262 9.73 2.61 3.18
CA HIS A 262 8.57 2.74 4.06
C HIS A 262 7.38 1.92 3.53
N ASN A 263 7.06 2.04 2.24
CA ASN A 263 5.92 1.34 1.65
C ASN A 263 6.11 -0.18 1.65
N ILE A 264 7.32 -0.68 1.39
CA ILE A 264 7.62 -2.12 1.49
C ILE A 264 7.56 -2.59 2.95
N MET A 265 8.18 -1.86 3.87
CA MET A 265 8.15 -2.17 5.30
C MET A 265 6.73 -2.15 5.85
N ARG A 266 5.86 -1.26 5.36
CA ARG A 266 4.45 -1.18 5.73
C ARG A 266 3.67 -2.40 5.26
N GLU A 267 3.91 -2.88 4.04
CA GLU A 267 3.29 -4.12 3.54
C GLU A 267 3.73 -5.34 4.39
N LEU A 268 5.04 -5.52 4.56
CA LEU A 268 5.62 -6.62 5.34
C LEU A 268 5.19 -6.58 6.80
N GLY A 269 5.30 -5.40 7.42
CA GLY A 269 4.85 -5.14 8.78
C GLY A 269 3.36 -5.41 8.91
N GLY A 270 2.56 -5.04 7.92
CA GLY A 270 1.13 -5.37 7.86
C GLY A 270 0.88 -6.88 7.89
N ILE A 271 1.52 -7.64 6.99
CA ILE A 271 1.41 -9.10 6.95
C ILE A 271 1.78 -9.74 8.30
N ILE A 272 2.83 -9.25 8.95
CA ILE A 272 3.29 -9.76 10.25
C ILE A 272 2.32 -9.37 11.38
N LEU A 273 1.83 -8.13 11.37
CA LEU A 273 1.07 -7.56 12.49
C LEU A 273 -0.45 -7.81 12.38
N ILE A 274 -0.99 -8.15 11.21
CA ILE A 274 -2.43 -8.44 11.02
C ILE A 274 -2.96 -9.45 12.05
N PRO A 275 -2.37 -10.65 12.22
CA PRO A 275 -2.88 -11.62 13.21
C PRO A 275 -2.85 -11.07 14.63
N ILE A 276 -1.81 -10.33 14.98
CA ILE A 276 -1.60 -9.78 16.32
C ILE A 276 -2.62 -8.68 16.62
N VAL A 277 -2.82 -7.76 15.68
CA VAL A 277 -3.75 -6.63 15.82
C VAL A 277 -5.20 -7.11 15.79
N ALA A 278 -5.53 -8.12 14.99
CA ALA A 278 -6.85 -8.76 14.99
C ALA A 278 -7.18 -9.35 16.37
N GLN A 279 -6.21 -10.07 16.97
CA GLN A 279 -6.37 -10.68 18.28
C GLN A 279 -6.32 -9.70 19.44
N LYS A 280 -5.65 -8.55 19.33
CA LYS A 280 -5.48 -7.62 20.48
C LYS A 280 -6.34 -6.37 20.40
N ILE A 281 -6.49 -5.76 19.23
CA ILE A 281 -7.08 -4.43 19.07
C ILE A 281 -8.45 -4.50 18.38
N GLY A 282 -8.50 -5.10 17.19
CA GLY A 282 -9.73 -5.19 16.40
C GLY A 282 -9.49 -5.57 14.94
N TYR A 283 -10.56 -6.07 14.32
CA TYR A 283 -10.49 -6.64 12.98
C TYR A 283 -10.35 -5.58 11.89
N ILE A 284 -11.04 -4.44 12.05
CA ILE A 284 -10.95 -3.34 11.07
C ILE A 284 -9.59 -2.65 11.19
N GLU A 285 -9.04 -2.54 12.41
CA GLU A 285 -7.68 -2.04 12.66
C GLU A 285 -6.63 -2.89 11.94
N ALA A 286 -6.75 -4.22 12.00
CA ALA A 286 -5.83 -5.13 11.31
C ALA A 286 -5.81 -4.87 9.79
N ALA A 287 -6.97 -4.65 9.19
CA ALA A 287 -7.10 -4.34 7.76
C ALA A 287 -6.48 -2.99 7.33
N SER A 288 -6.21 -2.08 8.28
CA SER A 288 -5.63 -0.75 7.99
C SER A 288 -4.10 -0.75 7.86
N LEU A 289 -3.43 -1.77 8.39
CA LEU A 289 -1.98 -1.85 8.50
C LEU A 289 -1.27 -1.82 7.13
N PRO A 290 -1.61 -2.70 6.15
CA PRO A 290 -0.83 -2.86 4.93
C PRO A 290 -1.08 -1.76 3.88
N GLY A 291 -2.02 -0.84 4.12
CA GLY A 291 -2.35 0.22 3.16
C GLY A 291 -3.00 -0.32 1.89
N VAL A 292 -2.50 0.08 0.71
CA VAL A 292 -2.97 -0.37 -0.61
C VAL A 292 -3.01 -1.89 -0.72
N ALA A 293 -2.01 -2.59 -0.16
CA ALA A 293 -1.91 -4.05 -0.19
C ALA A 293 -3.04 -4.77 0.58
N SER A 294 -3.91 -4.01 1.26
CA SER A 294 -5.11 -4.51 1.94
C SER A 294 -6.16 -5.07 0.97
N MET A 295 -6.24 -4.57 -0.27
CA MET A 295 -7.27 -4.99 -1.23
C MET A 295 -6.88 -6.18 -2.11
N ASP A 296 -5.63 -6.64 -2.07
CA ASP A 296 -5.11 -7.71 -2.93
C ASP A 296 -4.29 -8.74 -2.12
N VAL A 297 -3.05 -8.41 -1.76
CA VAL A 297 -2.07 -9.32 -1.15
C VAL A 297 -2.56 -9.84 0.20
N CYS A 298 -3.21 -8.97 0.98
CA CYS A 298 -3.59 -9.28 2.36
C CYS A 298 -5.00 -9.86 2.52
N ILE A 299 -5.85 -9.92 1.47
CA ILE A 299 -7.23 -10.44 1.61
C ILE A 299 -7.27 -11.84 2.21
N PRO A 300 -6.50 -12.84 1.71
CA PRO A 300 -6.56 -14.20 2.26
C PRO A 300 -6.14 -14.25 3.73
N LEU A 301 -5.20 -13.39 4.13
CA LEU A 301 -4.73 -13.30 5.50
C LEU A 301 -5.78 -12.63 6.40
N ILE A 302 -6.43 -11.57 5.92
CA ILE A 302 -7.51 -10.89 6.65
C ILE A 302 -8.70 -11.82 6.83
N GLU A 303 -9.09 -12.58 5.81
CA GLU A 303 -10.17 -13.56 5.91
C GLU A 303 -9.87 -14.61 6.98
N ARG A 304 -8.63 -15.11 7.02
CA ARG A 304 -8.18 -16.12 8.00
C ARG A 304 -8.02 -15.57 9.42
N ALA A 305 -7.40 -14.39 9.57
CA ALA A 305 -7.07 -13.81 10.88
C ALA A 305 -8.24 -13.05 11.51
N CYS A 306 -9.21 -12.61 10.70
CA CYS A 306 -10.38 -11.85 11.13
C CYS A 306 -11.67 -12.63 10.83
N SER A 307 -12.39 -12.23 9.77
CA SER A 307 -13.58 -12.94 9.25
C SER A 307 -13.90 -12.45 7.83
N GLU A 308 -14.69 -13.22 7.08
CA GLU A 308 -15.16 -12.86 5.73
C GLU A 308 -15.85 -11.48 5.70
N LYS A 309 -16.55 -11.10 6.78
CA LYS A 309 -17.22 -9.80 6.90
C LYS A 309 -16.25 -8.61 6.85
N ILE A 310 -14.97 -8.82 7.15
CA ILE A 310 -13.95 -7.76 7.19
C ILE A 310 -13.30 -7.54 5.83
N VAL A 311 -13.43 -8.49 4.91
CA VAL A 311 -12.87 -8.40 3.55
C VAL A 311 -13.38 -7.17 2.81
N ILE A 312 -14.64 -6.76 3.03
CA ILE A 312 -15.17 -5.53 2.42
C ILE A 312 -14.48 -4.25 2.95
N TYR A 313 -14.12 -4.21 4.23
CA TYR A 313 -13.38 -3.08 4.81
C TYR A 313 -11.95 -3.06 4.24
N SER A 314 -11.29 -4.21 4.20
CA SER A 314 -9.96 -4.41 3.61
C SER A 314 -9.91 -3.91 2.17
N PHE A 315 -10.88 -4.37 1.35
CA PHE A 315 -11.02 -3.96 -0.05
C PHE A 315 -11.25 -2.45 -0.18
N LEU A 316 -12.15 -1.87 0.60
CA LEU A 316 -12.46 -0.43 0.51
C LEU A 316 -11.31 0.47 1.00
N ILE A 317 -10.55 0.03 2.01
CA ILE A 317 -9.34 0.73 2.48
C ILE A 317 -8.33 0.79 1.34
N GLY A 318 -7.95 -0.37 0.78
CA GLY A 318 -6.97 -0.42 -0.30
C GLY A 318 -7.46 0.27 -1.57
N LEU A 319 -8.75 0.16 -1.91
CA LEU A 319 -9.34 0.82 -3.06
C LEU A 319 -9.31 2.34 -2.93
N LEU A 320 -9.74 2.90 -1.78
CA LEU A 320 -9.72 4.35 -1.58
C LEU A 320 -8.29 4.86 -1.61
N GLN A 321 -7.38 4.19 -0.91
CA GLN A 321 -5.96 4.56 -0.89
C GLN A 321 -5.36 4.55 -2.29
N SER A 322 -5.60 3.48 -3.06
CA SER A 322 -5.17 3.40 -4.46
C SER A 322 -5.73 4.54 -5.30
N ALA A 323 -6.99 4.92 -5.10
CA ALA A 323 -7.57 6.06 -5.81
C ALA A 323 -6.91 7.39 -5.41
N VAL A 324 -6.52 7.58 -4.15
CA VAL A 324 -5.97 8.88 -3.70
C VAL A 324 -4.47 9.04 -3.93
N VAL A 325 -3.64 7.98 -3.98
CA VAL A 325 -2.17 8.11 -4.20
C VAL A 325 -1.83 8.95 -5.44
N PRO A 326 -2.40 8.68 -6.64
CA PRO A 326 -2.09 9.43 -7.86
C PRO A 326 -2.52 10.91 -7.80
N ALA A 327 -3.39 11.29 -6.86
CA ALA A 327 -3.75 12.68 -6.61
C ALA A 327 -2.89 13.30 -5.51
N PHE A 328 -2.79 12.66 -4.34
CA PHE A 328 -2.25 13.24 -3.13
C PHE A 328 -0.74 13.41 -3.21
N VAL A 329 0.00 12.43 -3.75
CA VAL A 329 1.47 12.54 -3.84
C VAL A 329 1.89 13.72 -4.74
N PRO A 330 1.39 13.85 -5.99
CA PRO A 330 1.71 15.02 -6.81
C PRO A 330 1.22 16.35 -6.24
N LEU A 331 0.10 16.36 -5.51
CA LEU A 331 -0.45 17.60 -4.96
C LEU A 331 0.41 18.07 -3.78
N VAL A 332 0.69 17.20 -2.82
CA VAL A 332 1.52 17.50 -1.64
C VAL A 332 2.92 17.95 -2.02
N ILE A 333 3.56 17.27 -2.99
CA ILE A 333 4.93 17.62 -3.41
C ILE A 333 4.98 18.96 -4.18
N SER A 334 3.83 19.41 -4.72
CA SER A 334 3.71 20.66 -5.49
C SER A 334 3.29 21.88 -4.68
N LEU A 335 2.79 21.68 -3.46
CA LEU A 335 2.64 22.73 -2.45
C LEU A 335 4.02 23.25 -2.05
#